data_AF-A0A7C1UIP8-F1
#
_entry.id   AF-A0A7C1UIP8-F1
#
_cell.length_a   1.000
_cell.length_b   1.000
_cell.length_c   1.000
_cell.angle_alpha   90.00
_cell.angle_beta   90.00
_cell.angle_gamma   90.00
#
_symmetry.space_group_name_H-M   'P 1'
#
loop_
_entity.id
_entity.type
_entity.pdbx_description
1 polymer ?
#
loop_
_entity_poly.entity_id
_entity_poly.type
_entity_poly.pdbx_seq_one_letter_code
_entity_poly.pdbx_strand_id
1 'polypeptide(L)'
;MSRSRPQFRPARRSFSAFMALVVMAALLVLPASPAGAATAVTGDTFSSTTNGGTFTEVPSPLGGSSFSYTGTAAALNAPGGAGEYEPWVDGNHAPTLSQAVTDAGDLDLVAAFDSTPVERFQLQGIIISDASNNFLRFDVHHDGTQMRCLGGEPTSSNSADHVAFDVAVSTGSAAFLRVVRTGNTFEAFVSETGLAGSYTSCGSLTKAMTITNVGVFGGNARPASGQAVPAYSALVDYFGPFVAPDSLPSQTESDVTNPSISNESLAVSNTAVTFNFEVSEPATGTAQVLSHGSVVTSTIPVAFHGGTITGLPADTNLTLRLNVTDTAGLTDTKDVAFKTSGSATAPVIEVFYGPQQTFGSPGTTQRWVNIVGNVSDPQDNL
;
A
#
# COMPACT_ATOMS: atom_id res chain seq x y z
N MET A 1 -26.19 -72.66 -46.21
CA MET A 1 -25.41 -71.39 -46.16
C MET A 1 -25.19 -71.05 -44.68
N SER A 2 -24.04 -71.44 -44.13
CA SER A 2 -22.98 -70.55 -43.56
C SER A 2 -23.37 -69.88 -42.23
N ARG A 3 -22.95 -70.42 -41.06
CA ARG A 3 -21.83 -69.94 -40.19
C ARG A 3 -21.95 -68.42 -39.86
N SER A 4 -21.93 -67.94 -38.61
CA SER A 4 -20.90 -68.15 -37.57
C SER A 4 -21.22 -67.44 -36.24
N ARG A 5 -20.96 -68.16 -35.12
CA ARG A 5 -20.38 -67.80 -33.78
C ARG A 5 -20.70 -66.47 -33.06
N PRO A 6 -20.86 -66.52 -31.71
CA PRO A 6 -20.94 -65.35 -30.83
C PRO A 6 -19.54 -64.77 -30.57
N GLN A 7 -19.40 -63.44 -30.62
CA GLN A 7 -18.16 -62.74 -30.27
C GLN A 7 -18.13 -62.38 -28.77
N PHE A 8 -17.11 -62.91 -28.10
CA PHE A 8 -16.46 -62.32 -26.94
C PHE A 8 -15.81 -60.98 -27.33
N ARG A 9 -15.86 -59.97 -26.44
CA ARG A 9 -14.77 -58.99 -26.16
C ARG A 9 -15.13 -58.09 -24.94
N PRO A 10 -14.14 -57.45 -24.29
CA PRO A 10 -13.88 -57.68 -22.87
C PRO A 10 -13.86 -56.42 -21.98
N ALA A 11 -13.76 -56.69 -20.67
CA ALA A 11 -13.31 -55.87 -19.54
C ALA A 11 -12.98 -54.37 -19.76
N ARG A 12 -13.72 -53.52 -19.03
CA ARG A 12 -13.37 -52.13 -18.74
C ARG A 12 -12.04 -52.07 -17.98
N ARG A 13 -11.03 -51.44 -18.57
CA ARG A 13 -9.84 -50.95 -17.84
C ARG A 13 -10.08 -49.50 -17.46
N SER A 14 -10.18 -49.26 -16.16
CA SER A 14 -10.18 -47.95 -15.53
C SER A 14 -8.82 -47.29 -15.74
N PHE A 15 -8.75 -46.22 -16.51
CA PHE A 15 -7.58 -45.34 -16.55
C PHE A 15 -7.78 -44.27 -15.49
N SER A 16 -7.04 -44.39 -14.39
CA SER A 16 -6.87 -43.31 -13.41
C SER A 16 -6.00 -42.23 -14.05
N ALA A 17 -6.61 -41.11 -14.45
CA ALA A 17 -5.88 -39.94 -14.90
C ALA A 17 -5.26 -39.26 -13.67
N PHE A 18 -3.94 -39.40 -13.50
CA PHE A 18 -3.16 -38.49 -12.67
C PHE A 18 -3.17 -37.13 -13.37
N MET A 19 -4.02 -36.23 -12.89
CA MET A 19 -4.02 -34.81 -13.27
C MET A 19 -2.78 -34.18 -12.63
N ALA A 20 -1.68 -34.11 -13.39
CA ALA A 20 -0.51 -33.34 -13.00
C ALA A 20 -0.90 -31.86 -13.01
N LEU A 21 -1.11 -31.29 -11.83
CA LEU A 21 -1.19 -29.86 -11.61
C LEU A 21 0.19 -29.28 -11.90
N VAL A 22 0.42 -28.85 -13.15
CA VAL A 22 1.56 -27.99 -13.48
C VAL A 22 1.22 -26.61 -12.93
N VAL A 23 1.67 -26.33 -11.71
CA VAL A 23 1.79 -24.96 -11.22
C VAL A 23 2.95 -24.35 -12.00
N MET A 24 2.65 -23.70 -13.14
CA MET A 24 3.54 -22.71 -13.70
C MET A 24 3.61 -21.58 -12.68
N ALA A 25 4.62 -21.60 -11.83
CA ALA A 25 5.09 -20.37 -11.21
C ALA A 25 5.59 -19.50 -12.36
N ALA A 26 4.76 -18.56 -12.83
CA ALA A 26 5.24 -17.43 -13.59
C ALA A 26 6.28 -16.75 -12.69
N LEU A 27 7.55 -16.95 -13.01
CA LEU A 27 8.62 -16.19 -12.41
C LEU A 27 8.29 -14.73 -12.74
N LEU A 28 7.87 -13.97 -11.73
CA LEU A 28 7.58 -12.54 -11.87
C LEU A 28 8.91 -11.86 -12.18
N VAL A 29 9.23 -11.77 -13.47
CA VAL A 29 10.41 -11.04 -13.94
C VAL A 29 10.10 -9.57 -13.74
N LEU A 30 10.75 -8.98 -12.74
CA LEU A 30 10.85 -7.52 -12.60
C LEU A 30 11.26 -6.94 -13.96
N PRO A 31 10.54 -5.97 -14.55
CA PRO A 31 11.04 -5.22 -15.69
C PRO A 31 12.20 -4.36 -15.20
N ALA A 32 13.41 -4.93 -15.22
CA ALA A 32 14.64 -4.20 -14.93
C ALA A 32 14.81 -3.12 -16.00
N SER A 33 15.14 -1.90 -15.58
CA SER A 33 15.50 -0.83 -16.51
C SER A 33 16.62 -1.31 -17.44
N PRO A 34 16.54 -1.05 -18.76
CA PRO A 34 17.58 -1.48 -19.68
C PRO A 34 18.92 -0.86 -19.29
N ALA A 35 19.98 -1.66 -19.33
CA ALA A 35 21.33 -1.22 -18.99
C ALA A 35 21.77 -0.11 -19.94
N GLY A 36 21.94 1.10 -19.41
CA GLY A 36 22.34 2.27 -20.20
C GLY A 36 21.18 3.09 -20.76
N ALA A 37 19.95 2.94 -20.24
CA ALA A 37 18.88 3.92 -20.47
C ALA A 37 19.42 5.33 -20.17
N ALA A 38 19.49 6.17 -21.19
CA ALA A 38 20.11 7.47 -21.07
C ALA A 38 19.12 8.45 -20.46
N THR A 39 19.48 9.10 -19.35
CA THR A 39 18.70 10.14 -18.69
C THR A 39 18.76 11.44 -19.50
N ALA A 40 18.04 11.47 -20.63
CA ALA A 40 17.75 12.70 -21.38
C ALA A 40 16.46 13.40 -20.89
N VAL A 41 15.75 12.78 -19.93
CA VAL A 41 14.52 13.29 -19.33
C VAL A 41 14.79 13.79 -17.92
N THR A 42 14.38 15.03 -17.65
CA THR A 42 14.39 15.61 -16.31
C THR A 42 13.00 15.42 -15.71
N GLY A 43 12.92 14.65 -14.62
CA GLY A 43 11.66 14.44 -13.90
C GLY A 43 11.26 15.63 -13.03
N ASP A 44 9.95 15.73 -12.76
CA ASP A 44 9.37 16.74 -11.87
C ASP A 44 8.27 16.09 -11.02
N THR A 45 8.21 16.45 -9.73
CA THR A 45 7.19 15.99 -8.77
C THR A 45 6.03 16.99 -8.63
N PHE A 46 6.00 18.05 -9.45
CA PHE A 46 4.94 19.06 -9.47
C PHE A 46 4.55 19.63 -8.09
N SER A 47 5.52 19.66 -7.17
CA SER A 47 5.39 20.12 -5.78
C SER A 47 5.33 21.66 -5.63
N SER A 48 5.37 22.37 -6.76
CA SER A 48 5.26 23.81 -6.85
C SER A 48 3.84 24.24 -7.20
N THR A 49 3.45 25.46 -6.85
CA THR A 49 2.19 26.08 -7.31
C THR A 49 2.32 26.69 -8.72
N THR A 50 3.40 26.38 -9.43
CA THR A 50 3.69 26.80 -10.80
C THR A 50 4.49 25.71 -11.54
N ASN A 51 4.46 25.71 -12.88
CA ASN A 51 5.09 24.71 -13.75
C ASN A 51 6.62 24.58 -13.64
N GLY A 52 7.32 25.47 -12.93
CA GLY A 52 8.77 25.37 -12.68
C GLY A 52 9.69 25.51 -13.91
N GLY A 53 9.18 25.37 -15.14
CA GLY A 53 9.90 25.47 -16.39
C GLY A 53 10.49 24.16 -16.93
N THR A 54 10.36 23.05 -16.19
CA THR A 54 10.84 21.71 -16.62
C THR A 54 10.08 21.18 -17.83
N PHE A 55 8.78 21.46 -17.89
CA PHE A 55 7.86 21.05 -18.93
C PHE A 55 7.24 22.27 -19.61
N THR A 56 6.95 22.15 -20.89
CA THR A 56 6.17 23.12 -21.67
C THR A 56 4.70 22.72 -21.62
N GLU A 57 3.83 23.65 -21.22
CA GLU A 57 2.38 23.50 -21.35
C GLU A 57 1.99 23.55 -22.84
N VAL A 58 1.49 22.43 -23.36
CA VAL A 58 0.95 22.33 -24.72
C VAL A 58 -0.58 22.23 -24.61
N PRO A 59 -1.32 23.34 -24.69
CA PRO A 59 -2.77 23.32 -24.64
C PRO A 59 -3.35 22.64 -25.88
N SER A 60 -4.60 22.17 -25.74
CA SER A 60 -5.34 21.60 -26.87
C SER A 60 -5.47 22.62 -28.01
N PRO A 61 -5.20 22.23 -29.27
CA PRO A 61 -5.45 23.08 -30.44
C PRO A 61 -6.94 23.38 -30.63
N LEU A 62 -7.84 22.62 -29.99
CA LEU A 62 -9.29 22.87 -30.01
C LEU A 62 -9.71 23.98 -29.02
N GLY A 63 -8.80 24.40 -28.13
CA GLY A 63 -9.06 25.38 -27.08
C GLY A 63 -9.84 24.81 -25.89
N GLY A 64 -9.96 25.61 -24.83
CA GLY A 64 -10.76 25.26 -23.63
C GLY A 64 -10.06 24.36 -22.59
N SER A 65 -8.94 23.73 -22.94
CA SER A 65 -8.10 23.03 -21.95
C SER A 65 -7.32 24.01 -21.07
N SER A 66 -7.00 23.61 -19.84
CA SER A 66 -6.21 24.43 -18.91
C SER A 66 -5.23 23.61 -18.06
N PHE A 67 -4.21 24.29 -17.55
CA PHE A 67 -3.23 23.75 -16.60
C PHE A 67 -3.35 24.47 -15.27
N SER A 68 -3.20 23.75 -14.16
CA SER A 68 -3.10 24.34 -12.84
C SER A 68 -2.20 23.49 -11.94
N TYR A 69 -1.58 24.09 -10.94
CA TYR A 69 -0.60 23.44 -10.08
C TYR A 69 -1.02 23.60 -8.62
N THR A 70 -1.24 22.49 -7.93
CA THR A 70 -1.80 22.48 -6.56
C THR A 70 -0.73 22.62 -5.48
N GLY A 71 0.55 22.47 -5.85
CA GLY A 71 1.65 22.25 -4.90
C GLY A 71 1.85 20.77 -4.54
N THR A 72 1.01 19.88 -5.06
CA THR A 72 1.14 18.42 -4.92
C THR A 72 0.99 17.69 -6.26
N ALA A 73 0.37 18.31 -7.25
CA ALA A 73 0.20 17.75 -8.59
C ALA A 73 0.02 18.86 -9.64
N ALA A 74 0.31 18.52 -10.89
CA ALA A 74 -0.14 19.27 -12.06
C ALA A 74 -1.47 18.72 -12.56
N ALA A 75 -2.50 19.58 -12.63
CA ALA A 75 -3.80 19.25 -13.17
C ALA A 75 -3.89 19.64 -14.66
N LEU A 76 -4.11 18.66 -15.53
CA LEU A 76 -4.31 18.80 -16.97
C LEU A 76 -5.81 18.62 -17.26
N ASN A 77 -6.50 19.73 -17.54
CA ASN A 77 -7.96 19.76 -17.63
C ASN A 77 -8.42 19.68 -19.08
N ALA A 78 -9.17 18.63 -19.42
CA ALA A 78 -9.90 18.45 -20.65
C ALA A 78 -11.40 18.71 -20.42
N PRO A 79 -12.01 19.73 -21.07
CA PRO A 79 -13.41 20.02 -20.88
C PRO A 79 -14.31 18.94 -21.50
N GLY A 80 -15.51 18.79 -20.96
CA GLY A 80 -16.53 17.92 -21.52
C GLY A 80 -17.40 18.62 -22.56
N GLY A 81 -18.36 17.88 -23.12
CA GLY A 81 -19.34 18.41 -24.07
C GLY A 81 -19.22 17.79 -25.46
N ALA A 82 -19.07 18.61 -26.49
CA ALA A 82 -19.17 18.17 -27.89
C ALA A 82 -17.82 17.81 -28.54
N GLY A 83 -16.69 18.20 -27.94
CA GLY A 83 -15.35 17.93 -28.44
C GLY A 83 -14.63 16.86 -27.62
N GLU A 84 -13.71 16.15 -28.27
CA GLU A 84 -12.76 15.22 -27.66
C GLU A 84 -11.37 15.82 -27.51
N TYR A 85 -10.67 15.41 -26.45
CA TYR A 85 -9.35 15.88 -26.08
C TYR A 85 -8.42 14.67 -25.91
N GLU A 86 -8.17 13.95 -26.99
CA GLU A 86 -7.30 12.78 -26.98
C GLU A 86 -6.23 12.83 -28.07
N PRO A 87 -5.09 12.14 -27.90
CA PRO A 87 -4.15 11.92 -28.98
C PRO A 87 -4.68 10.85 -29.95
N TRP A 88 -5.09 11.23 -31.16
CA TRP A 88 -5.70 10.29 -32.11
C TRP A 88 -5.27 10.56 -33.56
N VAL A 89 -5.94 9.93 -34.54
CA VAL A 89 -5.55 9.95 -35.96
C VAL A 89 -5.48 11.36 -36.57
N ASP A 90 -6.24 12.30 -36.01
CA ASP A 90 -6.29 13.70 -36.45
C ASP A 90 -5.26 14.60 -35.73
N GLY A 91 -4.46 14.02 -34.82
CA GLY A 91 -3.40 14.71 -34.07
C GLY A 91 -3.56 14.60 -32.56
N ASN A 92 -2.68 15.28 -31.83
CA ASN A 92 -2.79 15.41 -30.38
C ASN A 92 -3.74 16.55 -30.00
N HIS A 93 -4.96 16.21 -29.59
CA HIS A 93 -5.93 17.18 -29.06
C HIS A 93 -5.94 17.27 -27.53
N ALA A 94 -5.17 16.45 -26.83
CA ALA A 94 -5.11 16.47 -25.37
C ALA A 94 -4.17 17.58 -24.85
N PRO A 95 -4.51 18.27 -23.75
CA PRO A 95 -3.52 19.06 -23.01
C PRO A 95 -2.37 18.16 -22.57
N THR A 96 -1.15 18.60 -22.83
CA THR A 96 0.07 17.82 -22.58
C THR A 96 1.12 18.67 -21.88
N LEU A 97 1.78 18.14 -20.86
CA LEU A 97 3.06 18.67 -20.36
C LEU A 97 4.19 17.97 -21.10
N SER A 98 4.94 18.73 -21.91
CA SER A 98 5.92 18.20 -22.86
C SER A 98 7.33 18.65 -22.52
N GLN A 99 8.30 17.74 -22.60
CA GLN A 99 9.72 18.05 -22.47
C GLN A 99 10.43 17.65 -23.76
N ALA A 100 11.20 18.59 -24.30
CA ALA A 100 12.10 18.32 -25.41
C ALA A 100 13.30 17.49 -24.89
N VAL A 101 13.64 16.44 -25.63
CA VAL A 101 14.69 15.48 -25.26
C VAL A 101 15.59 15.22 -26.47
N THR A 102 16.80 14.75 -26.20
CA THR A 102 17.67 14.18 -27.24
C THR A 102 17.53 12.67 -27.20
N ASP A 103 17.26 12.03 -28.34
CA ASP A 103 17.23 10.57 -28.43
C ASP A 103 18.63 10.01 -28.17
N ALA A 104 18.80 9.43 -26.98
CA ALA A 104 20.03 8.80 -26.54
C ALA A 104 19.90 7.27 -26.45
N GLY A 105 18.92 6.68 -27.13
CA GLY A 105 18.68 5.24 -27.22
C GLY A 105 17.52 4.76 -26.36
N ASP A 106 17.80 3.83 -25.46
CA ASP A 106 16.81 3.21 -24.57
C ASP A 106 16.27 4.24 -23.55
N LEU A 107 14.99 4.10 -23.21
CA LEU A 107 14.28 4.99 -22.28
C LEU A 107 13.50 4.18 -21.26
N ASP A 108 13.26 4.79 -20.11
CA ASP A 108 12.43 4.23 -19.06
C ASP A 108 11.69 5.38 -18.37
N LEU A 109 10.41 5.53 -18.66
CA LEU A 109 9.59 6.66 -18.21
C LEU A 109 8.52 6.16 -17.25
N VAL A 110 8.17 6.99 -16.27
CA VAL A 110 7.01 6.74 -15.40
C VAL A 110 6.22 8.03 -15.21
N ALA A 111 4.90 7.87 -15.24
CA ALA A 111 3.93 8.86 -14.78
C ALA A 111 3.22 8.30 -13.55
N ALA A 112 3.17 9.09 -12.47
CA ALA A 112 2.35 8.85 -11.29
C ALA A 112 1.17 9.81 -11.29
N PHE A 113 -0.02 9.29 -11.01
CA PHE A 113 -1.27 10.03 -11.06
C PHE A 113 -2.04 9.91 -9.75
N ASP A 114 -2.49 11.06 -9.22
CA ASP A 114 -3.47 11.15 -8.14
C ASP A 114 -4.92 11.00 -8.65
N SER A 115 -5.09 11.05 -9.97
CA SER A 115 -6.38 10.84 -10.64
C SER A 115 -6.52 9.41 -11.16
N THR A 116 -7.76 8.94 -11.23
CA THR A 116 -8.14 7.68 -11.87
C THR A 116 -9.32 7.93 -12.79
N PRO A 117 -9.28 7.52 -14.08
CA PRO A 117 -10.44 7.55 -14.95
C PRO A 117 -11.58 6.70 -14.39
N VAL A 118 -12.79 7.25 -14.30
CA VAL A 118 -13.96 6.57 -13.70
C VAL A 118 -15.16 6.51 -14.65
N GLU A 119 -15.30 7.48 -15.55
CA GLU A 119 -16.35 7.49 -16.56
C GLU A 119 -15.84 6.97 -17.89
N ARG A 120 -16.72 6.34 -18.65
CA ARG A 120 -16.43 5.91 -20.02
C ARG A 120 -15.84 7.06 -20.82
N PHE A 121 -14.72 6.81 -21.51
CA PHE A 121 -13.97 7.76 -22.34
C PHE A 121 -13.03 8.72 -21.61
N GLN A 122 -12.91 8.68 -20.28
CA GLN A 122 -11.84 9.41 -19.61
C GLN A 122 -10.51 8.66 -19.78
N LEU A 123 -9.41 9.39 -19.99
CA LEU A 123 -8.08 8.82 -20.17
C LEU A 123 -6.96 9.72 -19.63
N GLN A 124 -5.85 9.10 -19.25
CA GLN A 124 -4.59 9.75 -18.91
C GLN A 124 -3.41 8.89 -19.36
N GLY A 125 -2.29 9.50 -19.74
CA GLY A 125 -1.20 8.71 -20.30
C GLY A 125 0.09 9.45 -20.57
N ILE A 126 1.00 8.70 -21.19
CA ILE A 126 2.31 9.14 -21.67
C ILE A 126 2.27 9.22 -23.20
N ILE A 127 2.83 10.30 -23.74
CA ILE A 127 3.01 10.51 -25.18
C ILE A 127 4.50 10.65 -25.51
N ILE A 128 4.93 10.02 -26.59
CA ILE A 128 6.31 10.08 -27.09
C ILE A 128 6.24 10.46 -28.57
N SER A 129 6.95 11.51 -28.97
CA SER A 129 6.86 12.01 -30.36
C SER A 129 8.21 12.29 -31.01
N ASP A 130 8.18 12.33 -32.34
CA ASP A 130 9.30 12.76 -33.18
C ASP A 130 9.13 14.21 -33.67
N ALA A 131 10.13 14.72 -34.40
CA ALA A 131 10.13 16.07 -34.95
C ALA A 131 9.06 16.33 -36.02
N SER A 132 8.44 15.28 -36.56
CA SER A 132 7.36 15.37 -37.55
C SER A 132 5.97 15.33 -36.90
N ASN A 133 5.90 15.38 -35.56
CA ASN A 133 4.69 15.19 -34.77
C ASN A 133 4.01 13.83 -34.99
N ASN A 134 4.76 12.80 -35.42
CA ASN A 134 4.28 11.43 -35.24
C ASN A 134 4.45 11.08 -33.77
N PHE A 135 3.48 10.37 -33.19
CA PHE A 135 3.52 10.05 -31.77
C PHE A 135 3.04 8.63 -31.47
N LEU A 136 3.57 8.10 -30.38
CA LEU A 136 3.07 6.93 -29.69
C LEU A 136 2.28 7.41 -28.48
N ARG A 137 1.15 6.75 -28.20
CA ARG A 137 0.38 6.96 -26.97
C ARG A 137 0.34 5.68 -26.16
N PHE A 138 0.50 5.85 -24.86
CA PHE A 138 0.29 4.81 -23.86
C PHE A 138 -0.61 5.42 -22.80
N ASP A 139 -1.76 4.81 -22.53
CA ASP A 139 -2.73 5.39 -21.60
C ASP A 139 -3.50 4.35 -20.83
N VAL A 140 -4.01 4.79 -19.69
CA VAL A 140 -5.07 4.12 -18.97
C VAL A 140 -6.37 4.87 -19.18
N HIS A 141 -7.44 4.13 -19.47
CA HIS A 141 -8.75 4.71 -19.74
C HIS A 141 -9.87 3.83 -19.17
N HIS A 142 -11.07 4.38 -19.03
CA HIS A 142 -12.24 3.63 -18.61
C HIS A 142 -13.17 3.39 -19.81
N ASP A 143 -13.55 2.14 -20.08
CA ASP A 143 -14.42 1.78 -21.22
C ASP A 143 -15.92 1.80 -20.88
N GLY A 144 -16.25 2.19 -19.65
CA GLY A 144 -17.61 2.20 -19.09
C GLY A 144 -17.96 0.92 -18.32
N THR A 145 -17.10 -0.10 -18.39
CA THR A 145 -17.23 -1.38 -17.67
C THR A 145 -16.03 -1.62 -16.76
N GLN A 146 -14.81 -1.33 -17.24
CA GLN A 146 -13.57 -1.58 -16.51
C GLN A 146 -12.46 -0.63 -16.96
N MET A 147 -11.38 -0.60 -16.18
CA MET A 147 -10.14 0.05 -16.58
C MET A 147 -9.41 -0.75 -17.65
N ARG A 148 -8.78 -0.01 -18.56
CA ARG A 148 -8.07 -0.51 -19.72
C ARG A 148 -6.70 0.16 -19.81
N CYS A 149 -5.71 -0.57 -20.32
CA CYS A 149 -4.40 -0.04 -20.66
C CYS A 149 -4.18 -0.22 -22.17
N LEU A 150 -3.95 0.90 -22.87
CA LEU A 150 -3.83 0.97 -24.31
C LEU A 150 -2.43 1.44 -24.70
N GLY A 151 -1.91 0.87 -25.78
CA GLY A 151 -0.72 1.36 -26.46
C GLY A 151 -0.95 1.37 -27.97
N GLY A 152 -0.59 2.47 -28.61
CA GLY A 152 -0.87 2.64 -30.02
C GLY A 152 0.03 3.66 -30.71
N GLU A 153 0.02 3.58 -32.03
CA GLU A 153 0.58 4.54 -32.96
C GLU A 153 -0.57 5.12 -33.79
N PRO A 154 -1.20 6.22 -33.36
CA PRO A 154 -2.17 6.90 -34.19
C PRO A 154 -1.52 7.37 -35.49
N THR A 155 -1.96 6.80 -36.61
CA THR A 155 -1.54 7.20 -37.95
C THR A 155 -2.67 7.94 -38.65
N SER A 156 -2.34 8.74 -39.66
CA SER A 156 -3.33 9.51 -40.44
C SER A 156 -4.31 8.65 -41.26
N SER A 157 -4.21 7.32 -41.21
CA SER A 157 -5.20 6.40 -41.74
C SER A 157 -6.01 5.77 -40.60
N ASN A 158 -7.32 5.93 -40.65
CA ASN A 158 -8.29 5.33 -39.72
C ASN A 158 -8.43 3.79 -39.88
N SER A 159 -7.35 3.07 -40.23
CA SER A 159 -7.32 1.61 -40.21
C SER A 159 -7.18 1.14 -38.77
N ALA A 160 -7.80 0.02 -38.38
CA ALA A 160 -7.71 -0.54 -37.02
C ALA A 160 -6.28 -0.90 -36.55
N ASP A 161 -5.26 -0.64 -37.37
CA ASP A 161 -3.85 -0.96 -37.13
C ASP A 161 -3.14 0.05 -36.21
N HIS A 162 -3.81 1.11 -35.74
CA HIS A 162 -3.20 2.11 -34.85
C HIS A 162 -3.16 1.69 -33.38
N VAL A 163 -3.94 0.70 -32.95
CA VAL A 163 -3.88 0.14 -31.58
C VAL A 163 -3.05 -1.13 -31.60
N ALA A 164 -1.92 -1.12 -30.89
CA ALA A 164 -1.06 -2.30 -30.76
C ALA A 164 -1.59 -3.25 -29.67
N PHE A 165 -2.06 -2.68 -28.56
CA PHE A 165 -2.72 -3.42 -27.49
C PHE A 165 -3.74 -2.54 -26.78
N ASP A 166 -4.78 -3.19 -26.28
CA ASP A 166 -5.78 -2.64 -25.38
C ASP A 166 -6.21 -3.80 -24.48
N VAL A 167 -5.87 -3.75 -23.20
CA VAL A 167 -6.05 -4.86 -22.26
C VAL A 167 -6.72 -4.41 -20.97
N ALA A 168 -7.45 -5.33 -20.32
CA ALA A 168 -8.13 -5.06 -19.05
C ALA A 168 -7.09 -5.00 -17.92
N VAL A 169 -7.22 -4.03 -17.03
CA VAL A 169 -6.36 -3.87 -15.85
C VAL A 169 -7.21 -3.65 -14.60
N SER A 170 -6.63 -3.85 -13.42
CA SER A 170 -7.34 -3.54 -12.16
C SER A 170 -7.60 -2.04 -12.05
N THR A 171 -8.65 -1.64 -11.35
CA THR A 171 -9.00 -0.22 -11.20
C THR A 171 -7.88 0.59 -10.53
N GLY A 172 -7.18 0.02 -9.55
CA GLY A 172 -6.05 0.69 -8.87
C GLY A 172 -4.80 0.85 -9.74
N SER A 173 -4.70 0.11 -10.85
CA SER A 173 -3.51 0.14 -11.72
C SER A 173 -3.34 1.46 -12.49
N ALA A 174 -4.31 2.38 -12.41
CA ALA A 174 -4.22 3.68 -13.06
C ALA A 174 -3.24 4.66 -12.38
N ALA A 175 -2.82 4.36 -11.15
CA ALA A 175 -1.96 5.23 -10.35
C ALA A 175 -0.55 5.38 -10.92
N PHE A 176 0.01 4.33 -11.53
CA PHE A 176 1.33 4.37 -12.14
C PHE A 176 1.30 3.78 -13.55
N LEU A 177 1.79 4.55 -14.52
CA LEU A 177 2.02 4.10 -15.89
C LEU A 177 3.50 4.22 -16.21
N ARG A 178 4.13 3.11 -16.60
CA ARG A 178 5.55 3.05 -16.98
C ARG A 178 5.69 2.62 -18.43
N VAL A 179 6.59 3.27 -19.17
CA VAL A 179 6.91 2.93 -20.56
C VAL A 179 8.41 2.72 -20.69
N VAL A 180 8.80 1.52 -21.09
CA VAL A 180 10.20 1.13 -21.31
C VAL A 180 10.45 0.99 -22.80
N ARG A 181 11.45 1.69 -23.32
CA ARG A 181 11.97 1.49 -24.68
C ARG A 181 13.27 0.69 -24.63
N THR A 182 13.32 -0.40 -25.39
CA THR A 182 14.56 -1.15 -25.69
C THR A 182 14.72 -1.30 -27.20
N GLY A 183 15.71 -0.65 -27.77
CA GLY A 183 15.88 -0.50 -29.22
C GLY A 183 14.68 0.22 -29.85
N ASN A 184 13.90 -0.52 -30.64
CA ASN A 184 12.67 0.00 -31.27
C ASN A 184 11.39 -0.51 -30.62
N THR A 185 11.48 -1.25 -29.51
CA THR A 185 10.33 -1.83 -28.83
C THR A 185 10.00 -1.01 -27.60
N PHE A 186 8.74 -0.59 -27.50
CA PHE A 186 8.15 0.09 -26.37
C PHE A 186 7.22 -0.86 -25.66
N GLU A 187 7.39 -1.04 -24.36
CA GLU A 187 6.53 -1.86 -23.53
C GLU A 187 5.92 -0.99 -22.43
N ALA A 188 4.59 -1.09 -22.26
CA ALA A 188 3.87 -0.36 -21.22
C ALA A 188 3.53 -1.28 -20.05
N PHE A 189 3.61 -0.73 -18.86
CA PHE A 189 3.30 -1.40 -17.61
C PHE A 189 2.45 -0.50 -16.72
N VAL A 190 1.62 -1.12 -15.89
CA VAL A 190 0.81 -0.43 -14.89
C VAL A 190 1.08 -0.98 -13.49
N SER A 191 0.87 -0.15 -12.47
CA SER A 191 1.01 -0.55 -11.06
C SER A 191 0.08 0.26 -10.16
N GLU A 192 -0.37 -0.37 -9.06
CA GLU A 192 -1.13 0.30 -8.00
C GLU A 192 -0.21 1.00 -6.98
N THR A 193 1.04 0.53 -6.83
CA THR A 193 1.94 0.97 -5.75
C THR A 193 3.22 1.63 -6.23
N GLY A 194 3.50 1.58 -7.53
CA GLY A 194 4.72 2.13 -8.12
C GLY A 194 6.00 1.36 -7.78
N LEU A 195 5.96 0.39 -6.88
CA LEU A 195 7.13 -0.43 -6.50
C LEU A 195 7.64 -1.22 -7.70
N ALA A 196 8.96 -1.38 -7.83
CA ALA A 196 9.56 -2.05 -8.99
C ALA A 196 8.97 -3.45 -9.27
N GLY A 197 8.57 -4.17 -8.20
CA GLY A 197 7.96 -5.51 -8.27
C GLY A 197 6.45 -5.57 -8.50
N SER A 198 5.74 -4.45 -8.53
CA SER A 198 4.29 -4.45 -8.70
C SER A 198 3.83 -4.09 -10.12
N TYR A 199 4.75 -3.75 -11.02
CA TYR A 199 4.42 -3.46 -12.41
C TYR A 199 3.97 -4.70 -13.18
N THR A 200 2.82 -4.59 -13.83
CA THR A 200 2.25 -5.62 -14.71
C THR A 200 2.25 -5.12 -16.15
N SER A 201 2.72 -5.95 -17.09
CA SER A 201 2.79 -5.60 -18.51
C SER A 201 1.39 -5.49 -19.13
N CYS A 202 1.15 -4.40 -19.86
CA CYS A 202 -0.03 -4.22 -20.70
C CYS A 202 0.15 -4.80 -22.11
N GLY A 203 1.38 -4.78 -22.62
CA GLY A 203 1.73 -5.13 -23.99
C GLY A 203 2.87 -4.28 -24.54
N SER A 204 3.25 -4.58 -25.79
CA SER A 204 4.35 -3.91 -26.47
C SER A 204 4.02 -3.52 -27.90
N LEU A 205 4.78 -2.55 -28.40
CA LEU A 205 4.71 -1.94 -29.72
C LEU A 205 6.13 -1.81 -30.26
N THR A 206 6.36 -2.19 -31.52
CA THR A 206 7.65 -1.96 -32.18
C THR A 206 7.54 -0.84 -33.20
N LYS A 207 8.26 0.26 -32.96
CA LYS A 207 8.33 1.41 -33.85
C LYS A 207 9.75 1.96 -33.90
N ALA A 208 10.31 2.03 -35.10
CA ALA A 208 11.51 2.84 -35.34
C ALA A 208 11.10 4.32 -35.38
N MET A 209 11.58 5.10 -34.40
CA MET A 209 11.39 6.55 -34.35
C MET A 209 12.60 7.22 -33.66
N THR A 210 12.85 8.48 -34.03
CA THR A 210 13.81 9.34 -33.32
C THR A 210 13.03 10.23 -32.38
N ILE A 211 13.22 10.03 -31.08
CA ILE A 211 12.44 10.74 -30.07
C ILE A 211 12.96 12.17 -29.91
N THR A 212 12.07 13.14 -30.00
CA THR A 212 12.39 14.55 -29.74
C THR A 212 11.62 15.11 -28.56
N ASN A 213 10.49 14.49 -28.20
CA ASN A 213 9.69 14.91 -27.07
C ASN A 213 9.09 13.71 -26.33
N VAL A 214 8.99 13.87 -25.02
CA VAL A 214 8.21 13.00 -24.13
C VAL A 214 7.24 13.88 -23.35
N GLY A 215 6.10 13.34 -22.97
CA GLY A 215 5.12 14.09 -22.18
C GLY A 215 4.11 13.22 -21.48
N VAL A 216 3.38 13.86 -20.58
CA VAL A 216 2.21 13.32 -19.89
C VAL A 216 0.98 14.12 -20.31
N PHE A 217 -0.14 13.45 -20.51
CA PHE A 217 -1.38 14.07 -20.98
C PHE A 217 -2.60 13.57 -20.18
N GLY A 218 -3.63 14.41 -20.14
CA GLY A 218 -4.95 14.09 -19.62
C GLY A 218 -6.01 14.40 -20.66
N GLY A 219 -7.04 13.56 -20.77
CA GLY A 219 -7.93 13.66 -21.92
C GLY A 219 -9.28 12.98 -21.76
N ASN A 220 -10.10 13.16 -22.78
CA ASN A 220 -11.35 12.45 -22.96
C ASN A 220 -11.54 12.07 -24.44
N ALA A 221 -12.12 10.90 -24.68
CA ALA A 221 -12.38 10.36 -26.01
C ALA A 221 -13.84 10.58 -26.43
N ARG A 222 -14.10 10.47 -27.74
CA ARG A 222 -15.45 10.70 -28.25
C ARG A 222 -16.31 9.42 -28.19
N PRO A 223 -17.56 9.50 -27.69
CA PRO A 223 -18.55 8.45 -27.95
C PRO A 223 -18.99 8.41 -29.43
N ALA A 224 -19.70 7.34 -29.79
CA ALA A 224 -20.53 7.34 -30.99
C ALA A 224 -21.50 8.55 -30.98
N SER A 225 -21.85 9.06 -32.17
CA SER A 225 -22.56 10.33 -32.36
C SER A 225 -23.75 10.53 -31.42
N GLY A 226 -23.76 11.65 -30.67
CA GLY A 226 -24.92 12.12 -29.90
C GLY A 226 -24.81 12.03 -28.38
N GLN A 227 -23.72 11.51 -27.83
CA GLN A 227 -23.45 11.54 -26.39
C GLN A 227 -22.45 12.64 -26.03
N ALA A 228 -22.60 13.22 -24.83
CA ALA A 228 -21.67 14.20 -24.30
C ALA A 228 -20.37 13.49 -23.85
N VAL A 229 -19.24 14.11 -24.18
CA VAL A 229 -17.92 13.70 -23.70
C VAL A 229 -17.79 14.11 -22.23
N PRO A 230 -17.42 13.20 -21.30
CA PRO A 230 -17.23 13.57 -19.90
C PRO A 230 -15.96 14.41 -19.74
N ALA A 231 -16.06 15.50 -18.99
CA ALA A 231 -14.89 16.29 -18.62
C ALA A 231 -13.92 15.41 -17.80
N TYR A 232 -12.63 15.70 -17.90
CA TYR A 232 -11.62 14.98 -17.12
C TYR A 232 -10.44 15.87 -16.76
N SER A 233 -9.91 15.67 -15.56
CA SER A 233 -8.71 16.34 -15.06
C SER A 233 -7.73 15.27 -14.63
N ALA A 234 -6.65 15.09 -15.38
CA ALA A 234 -5.54 14.25 -14.94
C ALA A 234 -4.73 15.02 -13.90
N LEU A 235 -4.51 14.44 -12.71
CA LEU A 235 -3.68 14.98 -11.65
C LEU A 235 -2.35 14.22 -11.66
N VAL A 236 -1.31 14.85 -12.16
CA VAL A 236 0.03 14.26 -12.30
C VAL A 236 0.87 14.64 -11.08
N ASP A 237 1.21 13.65 -10.26
CA ASP A 237 2.13 13.80 -9.12
C ASP A 237 3.58 13.75 -9.62
N TYR A 238 3.92 12.81 -10.50
CA TYR A 238 5.27 12.72 -11.06
C TYR A 238 5.25 12.39 -12.55
N PHE A 239 6.17 12.99 -13.30
CA PHE A 239 6.53 12.49 -14.62
C PHE A 239 8.04 12.64 -14.85
N GLY A 240 8.68 11.59 -15.34
CA GLY A 240 10.12 11.59 -15.54
C GLY A 240 10.71 10.20 -15.82
N PRO A 241 12.04 10.05 -15.68
CA PRO A 241 12.68 8.75 -15.74
C PRO A 241 12.14 7.82 -14.64
N PHE A 242 12.08 6.52 -14.89
CA PHE A 242 11.73 5.56 -13.85
C PHE A 242 12.79 5.58 -12.74
N VAL A 243 12.33 5.92 -11.56
CA VAL A 243 13.03 5.78 -10.29
C VAL A 243 12.11 4.92 -9.43
N ALA A 244 12.63 3.84 -8.85
CA ALA A 244 11.85 3.06 -7.90
C ALA A 244 11.35 4.02 -6.79
N PRO A 245 10.14 3.86 -6.23
CA PRO A 245 9.58 4.80 -5.26
C PRO A 245 10.51 5.03 -4.07
N ASP A 246 11.23 4.00 -3.67
CA ASP A 246 12.27 4.02 -2.62
C ASP A 246 13.47 4.96 -2.96
N SER A 247 13.56 5.42 -4.21
CA SER A 247 14.63 6.26 -4.78
C SER A 247 14.13 7.53 -5.48
N LEU A 248 12.80 7.73 -5.59
CA LEU A 248 12.27 9.08 -5.80
C LEU A 248 12.78 9.93 -4.63
N PRO A 249 13.16 11.22 -4.83
CA PRO A 249 13.31 12.10 -3.68
C PRO A 249 12.00 11.95 -2.91
N SER A 250 12.09 11.40 -1.70
CA SER A 250 10.94 11.22 -0.83
C SER A 250 10.21 12.55 -0.88
N GLN A 251 9.03 12.56 -1.49
CA GLN A 251 7.96 13.32 -0.90
C GLN A 251 7.89 12.66 0.47
N THR A 252 8.54 13.26 1.46
CA THR A 252 7.97 13.20 2.79
C THR A 252 6.61 13.85 2.61
N GLU A 253 5.61 13.09 2.14
CA GLU A 253 4.31 13.17 2.76
C GLU A 253 4.65 13.09 4.23
N SER A 254 4.70 14.27 4.86
CA SER A 254 5.00 14.34 6.26
C SER A 254 3.89 13.52 6.87
N ASP A 255 4.24 12.41 7.49
CA ASP A 255 3.26 11.65 8.22
C ASP A 255 2.56 12.62 9.17
N VAL A 256 1.26 12.78 8.97
CA VAL A 256 0.38 13.66 9.74
C VAL A 256 -0.56 12.86 10.64
N THR A 257 -0.49 11.52 10.57
CA THR A 257 -1.36 10.64 11.34
C THR A 257 -0.66 10.34 12.65
N ASN A 258 -1.26 10.72 13.78
CA ASN A 258 -0.68 10.33 15.05
C ASN A 258 -0.77 8.79 15.20
N PRO A 259 0.23 8.15 15.82
CA PRO A 259 0.07 6.78 16.30
C PRO A 259 -1.10 6.72 17.28
N SER A 260 -1.77 5.58 17.42
CA SER A 260 -2.87 5.42 18.37
C SER A 260 -2.69 4.20 19.26
N ILE A 261 -2.81 4.38 20.57
CA ILE A 261 -2.67 3.31 21.56
C ILE A 261 -4.00 2.54 21.73
N SER A 262 -3.94 1.22 21.63
CA SER A 262 -5.10 0.33 21.78
C SER A 262 -4.76 -0.99 22.45
N ASN A 263 -5.80 -1.79 22.74
CA ASN A 263 -5.68 -3.16 23.29
C ASN A 263 -4.83 -3.24 24.57
N GLU A 264 -5.02 -2.30 25.50
CA GLU A 264 -4.26 -2.28 26.75
C GLU A 264 -4.67 -3.47 27.64
N SER A 265 -3.67 -4.23 28.09
CA SER A 265 -3.87 -5.28 29.09
C SER A 265 -2.94 -5.06 30.27
N LEU A 266 -3.49 -5.10 31.48
CA LEU A 266 -2.76 -4.98 32.74
C LEU A 266 -2.88 -6.26 33.57
N ALA A 267 -1.76 -6.76 34.07
CA ALA A 267 -1.68 -7.74 35.12
C ALA A 267 -1.07 -7.07 36.37
N VAL A 268 -1.86 -6.94 37.43
CA VAL A 268 -1.52 -6.15 38.62
C VAL A 268 -1.30 -7.07 39.82
N SER A 269 -0.23 -6.83 40.57
CA SER A 269 0.05 -7.44 41.88
C SER A 269 -0.02 -6.40 43.00
N ASN A 270 0.38 -6.79 44.22
CA ASN A 270 0.44 -5.86 45.34
C ASN A 270 1.59 -4.84 45.22
N THR A 271 2.61 -5.12 44.39
CA THR A 271 3.82 -4.27 44.28
C THR A 271 4.30 -4.08 42.84
N ALA A 272 3.56 -4.57 41.84
CA ALA A 272 3.95 -4.43 40.44
C ALA A 272 2.76 -4.36 39.50
N VAL A 273 3.00 -3.82 38.31
CA VAL A 273 2.11 -3.92 37.15
C VAL A 273 2.90 -4.38 35.95
N THR A 274 2.43 -5.43 35.29
CA THR A 274 2.87 -5.84 33.95
C THR A 274 1.83 -5.36 32.96
N PHE A 275 2.28 -4.74 31.88
CA PHE A 275 1.40 -4.15 30.87
C PHE A 275 1.81 -4.60 29.46
N ASN A 276 0.83 -4.61 28.56
CA ASN A 276 1.05 -4.64 27.12
C ASN A 276 -0.01 -3.78 26.40
N PHE A 277 0.33 -3.31 25.20
CA PHE A 277 -0.55 -2.53 24.33
C PHE A 277 -0.08 -2.60 22.87
N GLU A 278 -0.98 -2.28 21.96
CA GLU A 278 -0.74 -2.17 20.52
C GLU A 278 -0.75 -0.70 20.07
N VAL A 279 -0.05 -0.42 18.98
CA VAL A 279 -0.01 0.89 18.33
C VAL A 279 -0.38 0.73 16.87
N SER A 280 -1.18 1.66 16.33
CA SER A 280 -1.63 1.62 14.93
C SER A 280 -0.50 1.64 13.89
N GLU A 281 0.70 2.04 14.31
CA GLU A 281 1.92 2.03 13.49
C GLU A 281 3.17 1.88 14.37
N PRO A 282 4.34 1.54 13.79
CA PRO A 282 5.58 1.38 14.54
C PRO A 282 6.01 2.67 15.26
N ALA A 283 6.07 2.63 16.59
CA ALA A 283 6.46 3.78 17.41
C ALA A 283 7.46 3.38 18.51
N THR A 284 8.24 4.35 18.98
CA THR A 284 8.92 4.24 20.27
C THR A 284 7.94 4.54 21.40
N GLY A 285 8.23 4.12 22.63
CA GLY A 285 7.27 4.35 23.71
C GLY A 285 7.87 4.38 25.12
N THR A 286 7.16 5.05 26.02
CA THR A 286 7.45 5.09 27.46
C THR A 286 6.19 4.74 28.25
N ALA A 287 6.39 4.06 29.37
CA ALA A 287 5.34 3.76 30.34
C ALA A 287 5.79 4.20 31.73
N GLN A 288 5.01 5.04 32.41
CA GLN A 288 5.33 5.60 33.71
C GLN A 288 4.15 5.51 34.66
N VAL A 289 4.38 5.09 35.91
CA VAL A 289 3.39 5.29 36.98
C VAL A 289 3.59 6.68 37.58
N LEU A 290 2.62 7.58 37.37
CA LEU A 290 2.77 9.03 37.62
C LEU A 290 3.16 9.38 39.07
N SER A 291 2.72 8.59 40.05
CA SER A 291 3.02 8.79 41.47
C SER A 291 4.25 8.02 41.97
N HIS A 292 4.87 7.17 41.13
CA HIS A 292 5.97 6.28 41.53
C HIS A 292 7.27 6.54 40.76
N GLY A 293 7.25 7.44 39.77
CA GLY A 293 8.45 7.94 39.07
C GLY A 293 9.22 6.92 38.21
N SER A 294 8.96 5.63 38.37
CA SER A 294 9.58 4.54 37.58
C SER A 294 9.05 4.55 36.14
N VAL A 295 9.96 4.43 35.18
CA VAL A 295 9.68 4.48 33.74
C VAL A 295 10.26 3.24 33.05
N VAL A 296 9.49 2.63 32.16
CA VAL A 296 9.95 1.63 31.19
C VAL A 296 9.97 2.28 29.80
N THR A 297 11.03 2.05 29.04
CA THR A 297 11.21 2.66 27.71
C THR A 297 11.46 1.59 26.66
N SER A 298 10.81 1.73 25.50
CA SER A 298 11.15 1.03 24.25
C SER A 298 11.75 2.02 23.27
N THR A 299 12.99 1.79 22.85
CA THR A 299 13.73 2.67 21.93
C THR A 299 13.70 2.19 20.47
N ILE A 300 13.13 1.01 20.22
CA ILE A 300 12.99 0.46 18.87
C ILE A 300 11.53 0.68 18.44
N PRO A 301 11.27 1.31 17.29
CA PRO A 301 9.92 1.44 16.75
C PRO A 301 9.30 0.07 16.48
N VAL A 302 8.19 -0.24 17.15
CA VAL A 302 7.46 -1.50 17.01
C VAL A 302 5.96 -1.25 17.19
N ALA A 303 5.11 -2.15 16.70
CA ALA A 303 3.65 -2.04 16.86
C ALA A 303 3.13 -2.63 18.19
N PHE A 304 3.97 -3.33 18.94
CA PHE A 304 3.60 -3.97 20.20
C PHE A 304 4.59 -3.64 21.31
N HIS A 305 4.08 -3.13 22.42
CA HIS A 305 4.88 -2.74 23.57
C HIS A 305 4.44 -3.52 24.82
N GLY A 306 5.39 -3.71 25.72
CA GLY A 306 5.10 -4.28 27.03
C GLY A 306 6.25 -4.10 28.00
N GLY A 307 5.95 -4.30 29.29
CA GLY A 307 6.94 -4.12 30.34
C GLY A 307 6.37 -4.42 31.72
N THR A 308 7.21 -4.32 32.74
CA THR A 308 6.80 -4.45 34.14
C THR A 308 7.41 -3.32 34.97
N ILE A 309 6.57 -2.65 35.76
CA ILE A 309 7.00 -1.68 36.77
C ILE A 309 6.79 -2.30 38.15
N THR A 310 7.84 -2.30 38.97
CA THR A 310 7.85 -2.91 40.30
C THR A 310 8.06 -1.87 41.41
N GLY A 311 7.92 -2.30 42.67
CA GLY A 311 8.11 -1.46 43.85
C GLY A 311 6.93 -0.55 44.16
N LEU A 312 5.76 -0.78 43.56
CA LEU A 312 4.55 0.02 43.78
C LEU A 312 4.03 -0.15 45.22
N PRO A 313 3.40 0.90 45.79
CA PRO A 313 2.72 0.76 47.08
C PRO A 313 1.51 -0.18 46.95
N ALA A 314 1.30 -1.04 47.94
CA ALA A 314 0.15 -1.95 48.00
C ALA A 314 -1.16 -1.21 48.29
N ASP A 315 -2.28 -1.81 47.90
CA ASP A 315 -3.66 -1.30 48.09
C ASP A 315 -3.87 0.17 47.66
N THR A 316 -3.19 0.62 46.61
CA THR A 316 -3.14 2.03 46.20
C THR A 316 -3.71 2.20 44.79
N ASN A 317 -4.55 3.23 44.59
CA ASN A 317 -5.01 3.65 43.27
C ASN A 317 -3.89 4.42 42.56
N LEU A 318 -3.53 3.99 41.35
CA LEU A 318 -2.41 4.50 40.57
C LEU A 318 -2.84 4.73 39.11
N THR A 319 -2.06 5.53 38.39
CA THR A 319 -2.25 5.79 36.96
C THR A 319 -0.97 5.46 36.21
N LEU A 320 -1.09 4.56 35.23
CA LEU A 320 -0.05 4.28 34.25
C LEU A 320 -0.25 5.21 33.05
N ARG A 321 0.73 6.07 32.77
CA ARG A 321 0.78 6.88 31.55
C ARG A 321 1.62 6.17 30.50
N LEU A 322 1.02 5.92 29.35
CA LEU A 322 1.65 5.42 28.14
C LEU A 322 1.85 6.59 27.19
N ASN A 323 3.07 6.79 26.68
CA ASN A 323 3.33 7.73 25.61
C ASN A 323 4.01 6.99 24.47
N VAL A 324 3.59 7.25 23.23
CA VAL A 324 4.24 6.74 22.02
C VAL A 324 4.66 7.88 21.12
N THR A 325 5.74 7.68 20.37
CA THR A 325 6.24 8.63 19.37
C THR A 325 6.72 7.85 18.15
N ASP A 326 6.11 8.14 17.00
CA ASP A 326 6.48 7.51 15.72
C ASP A 326 7.80 8.07 15.18
N THR A 327 8.17 7.66 13.96
CA THR A 327 9.37 8.14 13.28
C THR A 327 9.27 9.57 12.74
N ALA A 328 8.06 10.10 12.59
CA ALA A 328 7.79 11.46 12.17
C ALA A 328 7.74 12.47 13.33
N GLY A 329 7.78 11.98 14.57
CA GLY A 329 7.71 12.78 15.79
C GLY A 329 6.30 13.07 16.28
N LEU A 330 5.28 12.44 15.69
CA LEU A 330 3.91 12.53 16.18
C LEU A 330 3.70 11.61 17.37
N THR A 331 2.74 11.96 18.22
CA THR A 331 2.60 11.34 19.55
C THR A 331 1.17 11.02 19.90
N ASP A 332 1.00 9.96 20.68
CA ASP A 332 -0.23 9.69 21.43
C ASP A 332 0.10 9.37 22.88
N THR A 333 -0.86 9.68 23.76
CA THR A 333 -0.74 9.55 25.20
C THR A 333 -2.02 8.97 25.78
N LYS A 334 -1.88 7.90 26.57
CA LYS A 334 -3.01 7.23 27.21
C LYS A 334 -2.75 6.96 28.68
N ASP A 335 -3.69 7.38 29.53
CA ASP A 335 -3.67 7.12 30.96
C ASP A 335 -4.60 5.94 31.29
N VAL A 336 -4.05 4.92 31.95
CA VAL A 336 -4.78 3.73 32.40
C VAL A 336 -4.75 3.66 33.93
N ALA A 337 -5.92 3.77 34.55
CA ALA A 337 -6.07 3.66 36.00
C ALA A 337 -6.04 2.20 36.45
N PHE A 338 -5.35 1.89 37.54
CA PHE A 338 -5.33 0.57 38.16
C PHE A 338 -5.17 0.67 39.67
N LYS A 339 -5.48 -0.41 40.40
CA LYS A 339 -5.29 -0.50 41.85
C LYS A 339 -4.41 -1.69 42.18
N THR A 340 -3.32 -1.49 42.91
CA THR A 340 -2.52 -2.61 43.44
C THR A 340 -3.33 -3.40 44.45
N SER A 341 -3.13 -4.72 44.48
CA SER A 341 -3.81 -5.55 45.48
C SER A 341 -3.26 -5.27 46.89
N GLY A 342 -4.05 -5.56 47.92
CA GLY A 342 -3.56 -5.57 49.29
C GLY A 342 -2.43 -6.58 49.48
N SER A 343 -1.60 -6.36 50.50
CA SER A 343 -0.68 -7.41 50.95
C SER A 343 -1.52 -8.49 51.61
N ALA A 344 -1.59 -9.69 51.05
CA ALA A 344 -2.22 -10.81 51.72
C ALA A 344 -1.38 -11.16 52.95
N THR A 345 -1.80 -10.73 54.13
CA THR A 345 -1.34 -11.32 55.37
C THR A 345 -1.93 -12.73 55.41
N ALA A 346 -1.09 -13.76 55.36
CA ALA A 346 -1.55 -15.12 55.59
C ALA A 346 -2.34 -15.18 56.92
N PRO A 347 -3.37 -16.04 57.03
CA PRO A 347 -4.11 -16.17 58.27
C PRO A 347 -3.13 -16.52 59.40
N VAL A 348 -3.26 -15.81 60.52
CA VAL A 348 -2.48 -16.13 61.72
C VAL A 348 -3.16 -17.35 62.34
N ILE A 349 -2.46 -18.49 62.33
CA ILE A 349 -2.87 -19.68 63.07
C ILE A 349 -2.12 -19.68 64.39
N GLU A 350 -2.79 -19.23 65.44
CA GLU A 350 -2.28 -19.32 66.80
C GLU A 350 -2.68 -20.66 67.41
N VAL A 351 -1.72 -21.57 67.55
CA VAL A 351 -1.93 -22.87 68.20
C VAL A 351 -1.75 -22.70 69.70
N PHE A 352 -2.81 -22.92 70.50
CA PHE A 352 -2.83 -22.58 71.94
C PHE A 352 -1.73 -23.24 72.78
N TYR A 353 -1.17 -24.34 72.31
CA TYR A 353 -0.12 -25.09 73.02
C TYR A 353 1.24 -25.02 72.31
N GLY A 354 1.43 -24.04 71.43
CA GLY A 354 2.67 -23.83 70.70
C GLY A 354 2.84 -24.74 69.48
N PRO A 355 3.93 -24.52 68.72
CA PRO A 355 4.14 -25.17 67.43
C PRO A 355 4.56 -26.65 67.53
N GLN A 356 4.95 -27.12 68.72
CA GLN A 356 5.24 -28.53 68.97
C GLN A 356 4.28 -29.08 70.03
N GLN A 357 3.49 -30.07 69.64
CA GLN A 357 2.63 -30.82 70.55
C GLN A 357 2.98 -32.31 70.49
N THR A 358 3.13 -32.93 71.66
CA THR A 358 3.41 -34.36 71.79
C THR A 358 2.16 -35.06 72.26
N PHE A 359 1.73 -36.08 71.52
CA PHE A 359 0.53 -36.88 71.83
C PHE A 359 0.89 -38.35 71.95
N GLY A 360 0.17 -39.10 72.79
CA GLY A 360 0.30 -40.56 72.84
C GLY A 360 1.58 -41.08 73.50
N SER A 361 2.26 -40.32 74.37
CA SER A 361 3.35 -40.85 75.19
C SER A 361 2.92 -40.93 76.67
N PRO A 362 3.01 -42.10 77.34
CA PRO A 362 3.42 -43.43 76.86
C PRO A 362 2.21 -44.37 76.57
N GLY A 363 1.08 -43.84 76.08
CA GLY A 363 -0.19 -44.56 75.91
C GLY A 363 -0.62 -44.78 74.46
N THR A 364 -1.59 -45.68 74.24
CA THR A 364 -2.12 -46.02 72.91
C THR A 364 -2.52 -44.78 72.10
N THR A 365 -2.01 -44.69 70.87
CA THR A 365 -2.22 -43.55 69.97
C THR A 365 -3.69 -43.37 69.63
N GLN A 366 -4.22 -42.16 69.84
CA GLN A 366 -5.53 -41.80 69.30
C GLN A 366 -5.45 -41.69 67.78
N ARG A 367 -6.47 -42.18 67.06
CA ARG A 367 -6.56 -42.10 65.60
C ARG A 367 -6.68 -40.66 65.09
N TRP A 368 -7.21 -39.76 65.92
CA TRP A 368 -7.42 -38.36 65.63
C TRP A 368 -6.98 -37.53 66.83
N VAL A 369 -6.33 -36.40 66.56
CA VAL A 369 -5.92 -35.43 67.58
C VAL A 369 -6.48 -34.08 67.17
N ASN A 370 -7.17 -33.41 68.10
CA ASN A 370 -7.69 -32.08 67.86
C ASN A 370 -6.56 -31.06 68.10
N ILE A 371 -6.26 -30.26 67.08
CA ILE A 371 -5.42 -29.08 67.23
C ILE A 371 -6.37 -27.92 67.55
N VAL A 372 -6.21 -27.32 68.72
CA VAL A 372 -7.01 -26.17 69.14
C VAL A 372 -6.17 -24.90 68.94
N GLY A 373 -6.78 -23.91 68.31
CA GLY A 373 -6.15 -22.64 68.05
C GLY A 373 -7.16 -21.61 67.56
N ASN A 374 -6.69 -20.38 67.45
CA ASN A 374 -7.41 -19.32 66.76
C ASN A 374 -6.90 -19.21 65.33
N VAL A 375 -7.82 -19.05 64.39
CA VAL A 375 -7.52 -18.60 63.04
C VAL A 375 -8.06 -17.19 62.94
N SER A 376 -7.19 -16.22 62.71
CA SER A 376 -7.61 -14.85 62.41
C SER A 376 -7.09 -14.43 61.04
N ASP A 377 -7.96 -13.79 60.27
CA ASP A 377 -7.60 -13.07 59.07
C ASP A 377 -7.62 -11.57 59.41
N PRO A 378 -6.51 -10.84 59.29
CA PRO A 378 -6.48 -9.39 59.48
C PRO A 378 -7.39 -8.60 58.51
N GLN A 379 -7.91 -9.24 57.45
CA GLN A 379 -8.73 -8.62 56.41
C GLN A 379 -10.24 -8.87 56.55
N ASP A 380 -10.68 -9.76 57.46
CA ASP A 380 -12.09 -9.95 57.80
C ASP A 380 -12.48 -9.00 58.96
N ASN A 381 -12.73 -7.73 58.63
CA ASN A 381 -13.62 -6.90 59.44
C ASN A 381 -15.07 -7.17 59.00
N LEU A 382 -15.71 -8.16 59.62
CA LEU A 382 -17.17 -8.22 59.68
C LEU A 382 -17.73 -7.25 60.72
#